data_AF-U7QDW2-F1
#
_entry.id   AF-U7QDW2-F1
#
_cell.length_a   1.000
_cell.length_b   1.000
_cell.length_c   1.000
_cell.angle_alpha   90.00
_cell.angle_beta   90.00
_cell.angle_gamma   90.00
#
_symmetry.space_group_name_H-M   'P 1'
#
loop_
_entity.id
_entity.type
_entity.pdbx_description
1 polymer ?
#
loop_
_entity_poly.entity_id
_entity_poly.type
_entity_poly.pdbx_seq_one_letter_code
_entity_poly.pdbx_strand_id
1 'polypeptide(L)'
;MILFKKISQENLGKVESSPDESEFNKLVETYKKASKIIADQFSDHPEMLEKYPEISAAFQMMNIGLEKVNDYWQFVEQERKKRNLKNGVPPINSTNCPPKYPIRATDHMKNAEFNGRYYFPDERRGLKEVYWCFASPQEAENDKFKRPDKKPPKQ
;
A
#
# COMPACT_ATOMS: atom_id res chain seq x y z
N MET A 1 -10.96 26.27 7.63
CA MET A 1 -11.82 25.06 7.60
C MET A 1 -11.77 24.26 6.30
N ILE A 2 -11.75 24.88 5.10
CA ILE A 2 -11.75 24.16 3.80
C ILE A 2 -10.51 23.25 3.61
N LEU A 3 -9.33 23.66 4.09
CA LEU A 3 -8.10 22.87 4.02
C LEU A 3 -8.18 21.54 4.81
N PHE A 4 -8.77 21.54 6.01
CA PHE A 4 -8.80 20.37 6.89
C PHE A 4 -9.80 19.30 6.43
N LYS A 5 -10.96 19.71 5.90
CA LYS A 5 -11.95 18.79 5.33
C LYS A 5 -11.37 18.01 4.14
N LYS A 6 -10.61 18.72 3.29
CA LYS A 6 -9.90 18.14 2.14
C LYS A 6 -8.81 17.15 2.57
N ILE A 7 -8.09 17.47 3.65
CA ILE A 7 -7.07 16.59 4.24
C ILE A 7 -7.67 15.31 4.85
N SER A 8 -8.84 15.35 5.49
CA SER A 8 -9.39 14.16 6.16
C SER A 8 -9.96 13.11 5.19
N GLN A 9 -10.83 13.49 4.24
CA GLN A 9 -11.50 12.54 3.36
C GLN A 9 -10.64 12.13 2.16
N GLU A 10 -9.90 13.07 1.55
CA GLU A 10 -9.04 12.72 0.41
C GLU A 10 -7.83 11.86 0.84
N ASN A 11 -7.35 11.98 2.09
CA ASN A 11 -6.15 11.26 2.50
C ASN A 11 -6.44 9.90 3.16
N LEU A 12 -7.58 9.70 3.83
CA LEU A 12 -7.98 8.39 4.35
C LEU A 12 -8.33 7.39 3.24
N GLY A 13 -9.00 7.85 2.16
CA GLY A 13 -9.22 7.01 0.97
C GLY A 13 -7.94 6.71 0.19
N LYS A 14 -6.95 7.62 0.23
CA LYS A 14 -5.61 7.42 -0.36
C LYS A 14 -4.72 6.48 0.43
N VAL A 15 -4.93 6.35 1.75
CA VAL A 15 -4.19 5.41 2.61
C VAL A 15 -4.42 3.96 2.19
N GLU A 16 -5.67 3.56 1.95
CA GLU A 16 -6.00 2.21 1.43
C GLU A 16 -5.49 1.98 0.00
N SER A 17 -5.11 3.05 -0.71
CA SER A 17 -4.72 3.01 -2.13
C SER A 17 -3.29 3.47 -2.42
N SER A 18 -2.45 3.76 -1.41
CA SER A 18 -1.05 4.14 -1.56
C SER A 18 -0.10 3.10 -0.97
N PRO A 19 0.51 2.22 -1.81
CA PRO A 19 1.26 1.08 -1.33
C PRO A 19 2.75 1.15 -1.67
N ASP A 20 3.31 2.30 -2.07
CA ASP A 20 4.76 2.46 -2.25
C ASP A 20 5.43 2.78 -0.90
N GLU A 21 6.52 2.12 -0.55
CA GLU A 21 7.25 2.32 0.71
C GLU A 21 7.82 3.75 0.81
N SER A 22 8.23 4.35 -0.32
CA SER A 22 8.69 5.73 -0.38
C SER A 22 7.55 6.73 -0.19
N GLU A 23 6.42 6.53 -0.87
CA GLU A 23 5.21 7.32 -0.62
C GLU A 23 4.55 7.05 0.74
N PHE A 24 4.68 5.85 1.30
CA PHE A 24 4.33 5.51 2.68
C PHE A 24 5.14 6.37 3.63
N ASN A 25 6.47 6.37 3.49
CA ASN A 25 7.34 7.18 4.32
C ASN A 25 6.97 8.66 4.20
N LYS A 26 6.69 9.16 2.99
CA LYS A 26 6.22 10.55 2.80
C LYS A 26 4.87 10.82 3.46
N LEU A 27 3.92 9.89 3.37
CA LEU A 27 2.58 10.04 3.93
C LEU A 27 2.62 10.01 5.46
N VAL A 28 3.36 9.06 6.03
CA VAL A 28 3.65 8.96 7.46
C VAL A 28 4.34 10.23 7.95
N GLU A 29 5.37 10.74 7.26
CA GLU A 29 6.03 11.99 7.61
C GLU A 29 5.09 13.19 7.53
N THR A 30 4.18 13.22 6.55
CA THR A 30 3.17 14.26 6.43
C THR A 30 2.20 14.23 7.62
N TYR A 31 1.70 13.06 7.99
CA TYR A 31 0.82 12.89 9.16
C TYR A 31 1.54 13.21 10.46
N LYS A 32 2.79 12.77 10.64
CA LYS A 32 3.62 13.12 11.81
C LYS A 32 3.82 14.61 11.93
N LYS A 33 4.14 15.32 10.83
CA LYS A 33 4.29 16.78 10.82
C LYS A 33 2.99 17.49 11.18
N ALA A 34 1.87 17.11 10.57
CA ALA A 34 0.56 17.69 10.86
C ALA A 34 0.16 17.46 12.32
N SER A 35 0.35 16.23 12.81
CA SER A 35 0.09 15.86 14.21
C SER A 35 0.98 16.62 15.18
N LYS A 36 2.26 16.80 14.84
CA LYS A 36 3.20 17.59 15.64
C LYS A 36 2.81 19.06 15.70
N ILE A 37 2.41 19.68 14.59
CA ILE A 37 1.94 21.08 14.60
C ILE A 37 0.74 21.24 15.53
N ILE A 38 -0.23 20.32 15.47
CA ILE A 38 -1.39 20.34 16.38
C ILE A 38 -0.93 20.14 17.83
N ALA A 39 -0.07 19.14 18.09
CA ALA A 39 0.45 18.88 19.42
C ALA A 39 1.23 20.08 19.99
N ASP A 40 2.12 20.70 19.21
CA ASP A 40 2.92 21.85 19.63
C ASP A 40 2.04 23.10 19.87
N GLN A 41 0.96 23.27 19.09
CA GLN A 41 0.04 24.41 19.23
C GLN A 41 -0.90 24.26 20.45
N PHE A 42 -1.16 23.03 20.87
CA PHE A 42 -2.14 22.72 21.92
C PHE A 42 -1.52 22.00 23.13
N SER A 43 -0.19 21.85 23.19
CA SER A 43 0.51 21.13 24.28
C SER A 43 0.26 21.76 25.64
N ASP A 44 0.26 23.08 25.67
CA ASP A 44 0.13 23.88 26.89
C ASP A 44 -1.34 24.18 27.20
N HIS A 45 -2.24 23.85 26.26
CA HIS A 45 -3.66 24.17 26.31
C HIS A 45 -4.54 23.00 25.79
N PRO A 46 -4.53 21.83 26.45
CA PRO A 46 -5.33 20.68 26.03
C PRO A 46 -6.84 20.98 25.97
N GLU A 47 -7.33 21.94 26.76
CA GLU A 47 -8.70 22.45 26.76
C GLU A 47 -9.12 23.08 25.42
N MET A 48 -8.15 23.53 24.62
CA MET A 48 -8.43 24.09 23.30
C MET A 48 -8.90 23.00 22.32
N LEU A 49 -8.54 21.74 22.52
CA LEU A 49 -9.08 20.62 21.73
C LEU A 49 -10.57 20.39 22.03
N GLU A 50 -11.03 20.69 23.24
CA GLU A 50 -12.46 20.67 23.59
C GLU A 50 -13.21 21.85 22.96
N LYS A 51 -12.57 23.03 22.89
CA LYS A 51 -13.13 24.24 22.27
C LYS A 51 -13.23 24.16 20.74
N TYR A 52 -12.37 23.36 20.11
CA TYR A 52 -12.31 23.17 18.66
C TYR A 52 -12.51 21.69 18.28
N PRO A 53 -13.74 21.17 18.38
CA PRO A 53 -14.02 19.74 18.19
C PRO A 53 -13.65 19.23 16.79
N GLU A 54 -13.70 20.08 15.75
CA GLU A 54 -13.25 19.69 14.40
C GLU A 54 -11.74 19.45 14.30
N ILE A 55 -10.93 20.19 15.07
CA ILE A 55 -9.47 19.99 15.12
C ILE A 55 -9.16 18.70 15.87
N SER A 56 -9.83 18.48 17.00
CA SER A 56 -9.71 17.24 17.78
C SER A 56 -10.08 16.01 16.93
N ALA A 57 -11.20 16.07 16.21
CA ALA A 57 -11.62 14.98 15.32
C ALA A 57 -10.62 14.75 14.18
N ALA A 58 -10.07 15.81 13.58
CA ALA A 58 -9.05 15.69 12.54
C ALA A 58 -7.77 15.04 13.07
N PHE A 59 -7.31 15.44 14.26
CA PHE A 59 -6.14 14.86 14.92
C PHE A 59 -6.33 13.38 15.22
N GLN A 60 -7.49 13.00 15.78
CA GLN A 60 -7.84 11.60 16.01
C GLN A 60 -7.87 10.78 14.71
N MET A 61 -8.50 11.32 13.65
CA MET A 61 -8.53 10.65 12.34
C MET A 61 -7.14 10.48 11.74
N MET A 62 -6.23 11.44 11.91
CA MET A 62 -4.83 11.32 11.47
C MET A 62 -4.10 10.21 12.23
N ASN A 63 -4.27 10.13 13.55
CA ASN A 63 -3.65 9.08 14.36
C ASN A 63 -4.17 7.69 13.99
N ILE A 64 -5.48 7.54 13.80
CA ILE A 64 -6.10 6.28 13.33
C ILE A 64 -5.58 5.92 11.92
N GLY A 65 -5.47 6.91 11.03
CA GLY A 65 -4.90 6.71 9.71
C GLY A 65 -3.45 6.22 9.76
N LEU A 66 -2.62 6.83 10.62
CA LEU A 66 -1.24 6.44 10.84
C LEU A 66 -1.12 5.02 11.40
N GLU A 67 -1.98 4.64 12.35
CA GLU A 67 -2.03 3.29 12.92
C GLU A 67 -2.34 2.25 11.85
N LYS A 68 -3.43 2.42 11.10
CA LYS A 68 -3.81 1.51 9.99
C LYS A 68 -2.73 1.37 8.93
N VAL A 69 -2.07 2.46 8.60
CA VAL A 69 -0.96 2.50 7.64
C VAL A 69 0.21 1.65 8.15
N ASN A 70 0.59 1.81 9.42
CA ASN A 70 1.64 1.00 10.02
C ASN A 70 1.27 -0.49 10.07
N ASP A 71 0.02 -0.80 10.45
CA ASP A 71 -0.47 -2.18 10.51
C ASP A 71 -0.38 -2.87 9.15
N TYR A 72 -0.79 -2.19 8.08
CA TYR A 72 -0.70 -2.73 6.72
C TYR A 72 0.76 -3.04 6.32
N TRP A 73 1.70 -2.14 6.60
CA TRP A 73 3.10 -2.38 6.23
C TRP A 73 3.79 -3.41 7.09
N GLN A 74 3.47 -3.49 8.38
CA GLN A 74 3.90 -4.59 9.23
C GLN A 74 3.39 -5.93 8.68
N PHE A 75 2.13 -5.98 8.23
CA PHE A 75 1.58 -7.15 7.56
C PHE A 75 2.35 -7.50 6.26
N VAL A 76 2.61 -6.51 5.38
CA VAL A 76 3.41 -6.72 4.15
C VAL A 76 4.78 -7.29 4.47
N GLU A 77 5.49 -6.72 5.45
CA GLU A 77 6.81 -7.19 5.87
C GLU A 77 6.78 -8.63 6.40
N GLN A 78 5.78 -8.96 7.22
CA GLN A 78 5.60 -10.32 7.71
C GLN A 78 5.34 -11.30 6.56
N GLU A 79 4.49 -10.94 5.62
CA GLU A 79 4.18 -11.80 4.47
C GLU A 79 5.39 -11.97 3.54
N ARG A 80 6.19 -10.91 3.34
CA ARG A 80 7.48 -10.97 2.62
C ARG A 80 8.45 -11.93 3.30
N LYS A 81 8.64 -11.79 4.62
CA LYS A 81 9.53 -12.67 5.41
C LYS A 81 9.09 -14.14 5.34
N LYS A 82 7.81 -14.42 5.52
CA LYS A 82 7.25 -15.79 5.44
C LYS A 82 7.52 -16.45 4.08
N ARG A 83 7.54 -15.66 3.00
CA ARG A 83 7.71 -16.14 1.61
C ARG A 83 9.12 -15.96 1.07
N ASN A 84 10.04 -15.40 1.86
CA ASN A 84 11.38 -15.03 1.43
C ASN A 84 11.38 -14.10 0.18
N LEU A 85 10.46 -13.13 0.15
CA LEU A 85 10.33 -12.11 -0.90
C LEU A 85 10.91 -10.78 -0.41
N LYS A 86 11.41 -9.95 -1.34
CA LYS A 86 11.96 -8.63 -1.02
C LYS A 86 11.05 -7.49 -1.49
N ASN A 87 10.30 -7.71 -2.55
CA ASN A 87 9.50 -6.72 -3.26
C ASN A 87 8.02 -7.12 -3.32
N GLY A 88 7.21 -6.22 -3.88
CA GLY A 88 5.79 -6.46 -4.06
C GLY A 88 4.99 -6.52 -2.76
N VAL A 89 3.69 -6.80 -2.89
CA VAL A 89 2.71 -6.80 -1.80
C VAL A 89 1.69 -7.93 -2.01
N PRO A 90 1.04 -8.41 -0.94
CA PRO A 90 -0.12 -9.28 -1.08
C PRO A 90 -1.27 -8.55 -1.78
N PRO A 91 -2.17 -9.28 -2.46
CA PRO A 91 -3.33 -8.67 -3.07
C PRO A 91 -4.35 -8.24 -1.98
N ILE A 92 -5.17 -7.23 -2.29
CA ILE A 92 -6.22 -6.71 -1.38
C ILE A 92 -7.30 -7.77 -1.12
N ASN A 93 -7.57 -8.58 -2.14
CA ASN A 93 -8.43 -9.75 -2.06
C ASN A 93 -7.89 -10.83 -3.01
N SER A 94 -8.57 -11.96 -3.15
CA SER A 94 -8.08 -13.10 -3.94
C SER A 94 -7.69 -12.80 -5.39
N THR A 95 -8.14 -11.68 -5.97
CA THR A 95 -7.93 -11.35 -7.39
C THR A 95 -7.40 -9.95 -7.66
N ASN A 96 -7.43 -9.03 -6.69
CA ASN A 96 -7.13 -7.63 -6.93
C ASN A 96 -5.85 -7.19 -6.25
N CYS A 97 -4.93 -6.68 -7.07
CA CYS A 97 -3.75 -6.00 -6.56
C CYS A 97 -4.05 -4.54 -6.20
N PRO A 98 -3.30 -3.97 -5.26
CA PRO A 98 -3.29 -2.53 -5.06
C PRO A 98 -2.97 -1.78 -6.36
N PRO A 99 -3.56 -0.59 -6.60
CA PRO A 99 -3.45 0.11 -7.88
C PRO A 99 -2.01 0.33 -8.39
N LYS A 100 -1.04 0.55 -7.49
CA LYS A 100 0.38 0.72 -7.83
C LYS A 100 1.16 -0.57 -8.04
N TYR A 101 0.57 -1.71 -7.71
CA TYR A 101 1.17 -3.03 -7.93
C TYR A 101 0.37 -3.76 -9.01
N PRO A 102 0.25 -3.19 -10.22
CA PRO A 102 -0.73 -3.64 -11.20
C PRO A 102 -0.39 -5.01 -11.81
N ILE A 103 0.85 -5.46 -11.63
CA ILE A 103 1.36 -6.75 -12.09
C ILE A 103 0.94 -7.82 -11.10
N ARG A 104 0.19 -8.80 -11.59
CA ARG A 104 -0.32 -9.92 -10.80
C ARG A 104 0.63 -11.10 -10.94
N ALA A 105 0.97 -11.74 -9.85
CA ALA A 105 1.75 -12.96 -9.84
C ALA A 105 0.93 -14.14 -9.33
N THR A 106 1.12 -15.30 -9.95
CA THR A 106 0.54 -16.57 -9.50
C THR A 106 1.63 -17.45 -8.90
N ASP A 107 1.26 -18.29 -7.94
CA ASP A 107 2.16 -19.19 -7.19
C ASP A 107 2.68 -20.38 -8.03
N HIS A 108 2.15 -20.60 -9.23
CA HIS A 108 2.15 -21.95 -9.80
C HIS A 108 3.41 -22.35 -10.58
N MET A 109 4.54 -22.48 -9.90
CA MET A 109 5.67 -23.25 -10.44
C MET A 109 6.16 -24.30 -9.45
N LYS A 110 5.97 -25.58 -9.81
CA LYS A 110 6.64 -26.74 -9.18
C LYS A 110 8.14 -26.80 -9.52
N ASN A 111 8.77 -25.68 -9.88
CA ASN A 111 10.18 -25.60 -10.25
C ASN A 111 10.89 -24.70 -9.25
N ALA A 112 11.94 -25.23 -8.61
CA ALA A 112 12.71 -24.55 -7.57
C ALA A 112 13.42 -23.27 -8.04
N GLU A 113 13.52 -23.03 -9.35
CA GLU A 113 14.21 -21.87 -9.92
C GLU A 113 13.40 -20.56 -9.84
N PHE A 114 12.06 -20.64 -9.90
CA PHE A 114 11.18 -19.46 -9.96
C PHE A 114 10.03 -19.58 -8.95
N ASN A 115 9.70 -18.46 -8.32
CA ASN A 115 8.59 -18.35 -7.37
C ASN A 115 7.21 -18.31 -8.04
N GLY A 116 7.15 -18.13 -9.37
CA GLY A 116 5.89 -18.10 -10.10
C GLY A 116 5.94 -17.34 -11.41
N ARG A 117 4.74 -16.99 -11.92
CA ARG A 117 4.59 -16.19 -13.14
C ARG A 117 3.93 -14.86 -12.85
N TYR A 118 4.38 -13.79 -13.52
CA TYR A 118 3.75 -12.48 -13.43
C TYR A 118 3.08 -12.03 -14.75
N TYR A 119 1.99 -11.29 -14.63
CA TYR A 119 1.09 -10.91 -15.71
C TYR A 119 0.79 -9.41 -15.67
N PHE A 120 0.79 -8.79 -16.84
CA PHE A 120 0.43 -7.39 -16.99
C PHE A 120 -1.09 -7.15 -16.91
N PRO A 121 -1.52 -5.90 -16.72
CA PRO A 121 -2.93 -5.54 -16.64
C PRO A 121 -3.82 -5.98 -17.80
N ASP A 122 -3.30 -6.01 -19.01
CA ASP A 122 -3.98 -6.40 -20.23
C ASP A 122 -4.09 -7.93 -20.38
N GLU A 123 -3.27 -8.69 -19.64
CA GLU A 123 -3.19 -10.15 -19.72
C GLU A 123 -4.08 -10.86 -18.69
N ARG A 124 -4.94 -10.10 -18.00
CA ARG A 124 -5.74 -10.55 -16.85
C ARG A 124 -6.82 -11.59 -17.16
N ARG A 125 -7.21 -11.74 -18.44
CA ARG A 125 -8.40 -12.52 -18.83
C ARG A 125 -8.21 -14.00 -18.45
N GLY A 126 -8.88 -14.43 -17.39
CA GLY A 126 -8.87 -15.82 -16.91
C GLY A 126 -8.03 -16.10 -15.66
N LEU A 127 -7.31 -15.12 -15.10
CA LEU A 127 -6.60 -15.30 -13.83
C LEU A 127 -7.59 -15.25 -12.66
N LYS A 128 -7.88 -16.42 -12.07
CA LYS A 128 -8.80 -16.57 -10.94
C LYS A 128 -8.16 -16.39 -9.58
N GLU A 129 -6.84 -16.52 -9.50
CA GLU A 129 -6.08 -16.43 -8.26
C GLU A 129 -4.86 -15.55 -8.47
N VAL A 130 -4.70 -14.57 -7.59
CA VAL A 130 -3.50 -13.73 -7.50
C VAL A 130 -2.83 -14.05 -6.18
N TYR A 131 -1.56 -14.45 -6.25
CA TYR A 131 -0.75 -14.79 -5.10
C TYR A 131 0.01 -13.58 -4.57
N TRP A 132 0.55 -12.76 -5.47
CA TRP A 132 1.38 -11.61 -5.13
C TRP A 132 1.24 -10.51 -6.18
N CYS A 133 1.65 -9.30 -5.84
CA CYS A 133 1.51 -8.13 -6.69
C CYS A 133 2.83 -7.35 -6.75
N PHE A 134 3.22 -6.89 -7.94
CA PHE A 134 4.48 -6.16 -8.16
C PHE A 134 4.23 -4.78 -8.78
N ALA A 135 5.05 -3.78 -8.40
CA ALA A 135 4.96 -2.44 -8.98
C ALA A 135 5.57 -2.39 -10.37
N SER A 136 6.59 -3.22 -10.61
CA SER A 136 7.28 -3.30 -11.90
C SER A 136 7.69 -4.74 -12.25
N PRO A 137 7.95 -5.02 -13.53
CA PRO A 137 8.52 -6.30 -13.95
C PRO A 137 9.86 -6.58 -13.26
N GLN A 138 10.67 -5.54 -13.06
CA GLN A 138 11.98 -5.64 -12.41
C GLN A 138 11.86 -6.15 -10.97
N GLU A 139 10.88 -5.66 -10.20
CA GLU A 139 10.61 -6.17 -8.86
C GLU A 139 10.23 -7.64 -8.87
N ALA A 140 9.37 -8.05 -9.82
CA ALA A 140 8.94 -9.42 -9.97
C ALA A 140 10.14 -10.34 -10.28
N GLU A 141 11.00 -9.92 -11.21
CA GLU A 141 12.18 -10.68 -11.63
C GLU A 141 13.25 -10.77 -10.54
N ASN A 142 13.46 -9.68 -9.79
CA ASN A 142 14.35 -9.69 -8.61
C ASN A 142 13.89 -10.71 -7.55
N ASP A 143 12.58 -10.92 -7.45
CA ASP A 143 11.94 -11.90 -6.58
C ASP A 143 11.69 -13.24 -7.28
N LYS A 144 12.39 -13.52 -8.39
CA LYS A 144 12.36 -14.77 -9.15
C LYS A 144 10.98 -15.13 -9.73
N PHE A 145 10.17 -14.15 -10.09
CA PHE A 145 8.99 -14.37 -10.93
C PHE A 145 9.35 -14.11 -12.38
N LYS A 146 8.80 -14.92 -13.29
CA LYS A 146 9.04 -14.77 -14.72
C LYS A 146 7.78 -14.53 -15.53
N ARG A 147 7.95 -14.03 -16.75
CA ARG A 147 6.86 -13.95 -17.73
C ARG A 147 6.33 -15.35 -18.08
N PRO A 148 5.03 -15.46 -18.42
CA PRO A 148 4.51 -16.61 -19.16
C PRO A 148 5.24 -16.81 -20.47
N ASP A 149 5.46 -18.07 -20.85
CA ASP A 149 6.00 -18.44 -22.15
C ASP A 149 4.90 -18.25 -23.21
N LYS A 150 4.50 -17.00 -23.48
CA LYS A 150 3.58 -16.68 -24.58
C LYS A 150 4.38 -16.61 -25.87
N LYS A 151 3.92 -17.30 -26.92
CA LYS A 151 4.35 -16.98 -28.28
C LYS A 151 4.03 -15.49 -28.53
N PRO A 152 4.95 -14.69 -29.11
CA PRO A 152 4.68 -13.30 -29.41
C PRO A 152 3.39 -13.19 -30.27
N PRO A 153 2.60 -12.10 -30.12
CA PRO A 153 1.43 -11.91 -30.97
C PRO A 153 1.87 -11.98 -32.43
N LYS A 154 1.12 -12.71 -33.26
CA LYS A 154 1.32 -12.65 -34.71
C LYS A 154 1.16 -11.20 -35.13
N GLN A 155 2.22 -10.65 -35.73
CA GLN A 155 2.19 -9.35 -36.40
C GLN A 155 1.16 -9.37 -37.53
#